data_AF-A0AA39I3E8-F1
#
_entry.id   AF-A0AA39I3E8-F1
#
_cell.length_a   1.000
_cell.length_b   1.000
_cell.length_c   1.000
_cell.angle_alpha   90.00
_cell.angle_beta   90.00
_cell.angle_gamma   90.00
#
_symmetry.space_group_name_H-M   'P 1'
#
loop_
_entity.id
_entity.type
_entity.pdbx_description
1 polymer ?
#
loop_
_entity_poly.entity_id
_entity_poly.type
_entity_poly.pdbx_seq_one_letter_code
_entity_poly.pdbx_strand_id
1 'polypeptide(L)'
;MDSSAKPTVEEASASIGPTLEKAHLLERVSIAEFMMLYTTVSDYCKRDLLNFPNNGGAVVYKVFAQYVREFDSQQAAKINSLPTDEMRLVDGRRNAWENYRKSASFLNQAFRVMNQHWVPRCNDAMKEKAKQGQESPEQKKTYLDAYTMCMTAWKEEMFEKTKNLISNSARVSMKAEVEQAITEHLNALQVFLNKVGLKSTCNKVISKPATCCNKSFIFLMTF
;
A
#
# COMPACT_ATOMS: atom_id res chain seq x y z
N MET A 1 -32.93 -14.73 26.55
CA MET A 1 -32.52 -13.43 25.98
C MET A 1 -32.43 -13.63 24.48
N ASP A 2 -33.57 -13.49 23.80
CA ASP A 2 -33.71 -13.62 22.35
C ASP A 2 -33.45 -12.28 21.70
N SER A 3 -32.22 -12.06 21.26
CA SER A 3 -31.93 -11.08 20.22
C SER A 3 -31.01 -11.75 19.21
N SER A 4 -31.57 -12.68 18.43
CA SER A 4 -30.94 -13.23 17.23
C SER A 4 -30.99 -12.22 16.08
N ALA A 5 -30.74 -10.94 16.37
CA ALA A 5 -30.62 -9.92 15.34
C ALA A 5 -29.42 -10.29 14.46
N LYS A 6 -29.65 -10.35 13.14
CA LYS A 6 -28.56 -10.61 12.20
C LYS A 6 -27.52 -9.48 12.32
N PRO A 7 -26.23 -9.81 12.41
CA PRO A 7 -25.18 -8.79 12.47
C PRO A 7 -25.26 -7.89 11.24
N THR A 8 -25.24 -6.57 11.45
CA THR A 8 -25.32 -5.56 10.39
C THR A 8 -23.95 -4.96 10.09
N VAL A 9 -23.78 -4.42 8.88
CA VAL A 9 -22.53 -3.76 8.46
C VAL A 9 -22.29 -2.50 9.30
N GLU A 10 -23.37 -1.79 9.63
CA GLU A 10 -23.37 -0.55 10.40
C GLU A 10 -22.94 -0.81 11.86
N GLU A 11 -23.50 -1.84 12.51
CA GLU A 11 -23.10 -2.26 13.87
C GLU A 11 -21.62 -2.67 13.90
N ALA A 12 -21.19 -3.48 12.93
CA ALA A 12 -19.80 -3.92 12.84
C ALA A 12 -18.85 -2.75 12.60
N SER A 13 -19.18 -1.85 11.68
CA SER A 13 -18.42 -0.63 11.40
C SER A 13 -18.30 0.27 12.62
N ALA A 14 -19.39 0.53 13.34
CA ALA A 14 -19.37 1.31 14.58
C ALA A 14 -18.52 0.64 15.68
N SER A 15 -18.51 -0.69 15.73
CA SER A 15 -17.80 -1.45 16.77
C SER A 15 -16.29 -1.52 16.56
N ILE A 16 -15.83 -1.71 15.32
CA ILE A 16 -14.39 -1.90 15.03
C ILE A 16 -13.72 -0.66 14.44
N GLY A 17 -14.48 0.21 13.78
CA GLY A 17 -13.99 1.38 13.04
C GLY A 17 -13.08 2.30 13.85
N PRO A 18 -13.44 2.73 15.07
CA PRO A 18 -12.59 3.62 15.86
C PRO A 18 -11.19 3.04 16.13
N THR A 19 -11.10 1.74 16.43
CA THR A 19 -9.80 1.11 16.67
C THR A 19 -9.01 0.91 15.38
N LEU A 20 -9.68 0.64 14.25
CA LEU A 20 -9.04 0.59 12.94
C LEU A 20 -8.42 1.94 12.55
N GLU A 21 -9.15 3.03 12.79
CA GLU A 21 -8.70 4.39 12.55
C GLU A 21 -7.46 4.73 13.38
N LYS A 22 -7.53 4.53 14.71
CA LYS A 22 -6.37 4.73 15.59
C LYS A 22 -5.16 3.92 15.14
N ALA A 23 -5.35 2.65 14.77
CA ALA A 23 -4.27 1.79 14.34
C ALA A 23 -3.57 2.31 13.08
N HIS A 24 -4.32 2.78 12.08
CA HIS A 24 -3.75 3.31 10.83
C HIS A 24 -3.16 4.71 10.97
N LEU A 25 -3.68 5.53 11.88
CA LEU A 25 -3.10 6.82 12.24
C LEU A 25 -1.85 6.69 13.13
N LEU A 26 -1.45 5.46 13.48
CA LEU A 26 -0.40 5.15 14.45
C LEU A 26 -0.60 5.82 15.81
N GLU A 27 -1.85 6.07 16.17
CA GLU A 27 -2.20 6.49 17.51
C GLU A 27 -1.96 5.36 18.49
N ARG A 28 -1.76 5.71 19.76
CA ARG A 28 -1.54 4.71 20.80
C ARG A 28 -2.83 3.92 21.03
N VAL A 29 -2.88 2.69 20.51
CA VAL A 29 -3.90 1.70 20.86
C VAL A 29 -3.52 1.02 22.16
N SER A 30 -4.34 1.18 23.19
CA SER A 30 -4.16 0.51 24.47
C SER A 30 -4.38 -1.00 24.36
N ILE A 31 -3.85 -1.77 25.33
CA ILE A 31 -4.09 -3.21 25.40
C ILE A 31 -5.59 -3.51 25.51
N ALA A 32 -6.34 -2.69 26.25
CA ALA A 32 -7.79 -2.85 26.39
C ALA A 32 -8.52 -2.68 25.05
N GLU A 33 -8.18 -1.66 24.25
CA GLU A 33 -8.75 -1.44 22.92
C GLU A 33 -8.36 -2.57 21.95
N PHE A 34 -7.11 -3.05 22.00
CA PHE A 34 -6.69 -4.21 21.21
C PHE A 34 -7.50 -5.46 21.57
N MET A 35 -7.63 -5.77 22.86
CA MET A 35 -8.39 -6.93 23.33
C MET A 35 -9.88 -6.82 23.02
N MET A 36 -10.43 -5.61 23.07
CA MET A 36 -11.80 -5.33 22.64
C MET A 36 -11.97 -5.63 21.15
N LEU A 37 -11.14 -5.06 20.28
CA LEU A 37 -11.18 -5.34 18.84
C LEU A 37 -11.05 -6.84 18.55
N TYR A 38 -10.06 -7.51 19.16
CA TYR A 38 -9.85 -8.95 18.98
C TYR A 38 -11.08 -9.78 19.41
N THR A 39 -11.66 -9.45 20.57
CA THR A 39 -12.83 -10.16 21.10
C THR A 39 -14.06 -9.92 20.24
N THR A 40 -14.32 -8.67 19.85
CA THR A 40 -15.41 -8.31 18.94
C THR A 40 -15.30 -9.08 17.63
N VAL A 41 -14.14 -9.08 16.98
CA VAL A 41 -13.92 -9.84 15.73
C VAL A 41 -14.16 -11.34 15.94
N SER A 42 -13.66 -11.89 17.05
CA SER A 42 -13.86 -13.30 17.43
C SER A 42 -15.34 -13.64 17.61
N ASP A 43 -16.10 -12.77 18.27
CA ASP A 43 -17.53 -12.97 18.51
C ASP A 43 -18.32 -12.92 17.21
N TYR A 44 -18.03 -11.97 16.32
CA TYR A 44 -18.64 -11.95 14.98
C TYR A 44 -18.35 -13.22 14.19
N CYS A 45 -17.13 -13.76 14.25
CA CYS A 45 -16.79 -15.01 13.58
C CYS A 45 -17.57 -16.22 14.11
N LYS A 46 -18.00 -16.17 15.38
CA LYS A 46 -18.80 -17.23 16.04
C LYS A 46 -20.30 -17.02 15.92
N ARG A 47 -20.77 -15.82 15.55
CA ARG A 47 -22.20 -15.56 15.33
C ARG A 47 -22.68 -16.33 14.10
N ASP A 48 -23.88 -16.89 14.20
CA ASP A 48 -24.63 -17.46 13.08
C ASP A 48 -23.87 -18.55 12.28
N LEU A 49 -23.27 -19.50 12.99
CA LEU A 49 -22.47 -20.58 12.38
C LEU A 49 -23.25 -21.45 11.38
N LEU A 50 -24.59 -21.50 11.49
CA LEU A 50 -25.45 -22.25 10.57
C LEU A 50 -25.51 -21.63 9.17
N ASN A 51 -25.26 -20.31 9.04
CA ASN A 51 -25.28 -19.59 7.77
C ASN A 51 -23.89 -19.43 7.14
N PHE A 52 -22.93 -20.27 7.50
CA PHE A 52 -21.57 -20.23 6.94
C PHE A 52 -21.58 -20.41 5.40
N PRO A 53 -20.82 -19.61 4.63
CA PRO A 53 -19.85 -18.58 5.04
C PRO A 53 -20.44 -17.17 5.29
N ASN A 54 -21.73 -16.97 5.07
CA ASN A 54 -22.43 -15.68 5.16
C ASN A 54 -22.83 -15.30 6.60
N ASN A 55 -21.96 -15.58 7.56
CA ASN A 55 -22.20 -15.34 8.97
C ASN A 55 -21.63 -13.98 9.42
N GLY A 56 -21.58 -13.72 10.73
CA GLY A 56 -21.02 -12.47 11.26
C GLY A 56 -19.57 -12.21 10.84
N GLY A 57 -18.78 -13.25 10.57
CA GLY A 57 -17.42 -13.12 10.05
C GLY A 57 -17.40 -12.45 8.67
N ALA A 58 -18.36 -12.75 7.79
CA ALA A 58 -18.47 -12.10 6.48
C ALA A 58 -18.75 -10.60 6.60
N VAL A 59 -19.55 -10.21 7.59
CA VAL A 59 -19.89 -8.80 7.86
C VAL A 59 -18.64 -8.03 8.27
N VAL A 60 -17.89 -8.53 9.26
CA VAL A 60 -16.64 -7.89 9.70
C VAL A 60 -15.59 -7.87 8.59
N TYR A 61 -15.48 -8.96 7.81
CA TYR A 61 -14.57 -9.02 6.67
C TYR A 61 -14.88 -7.93 5.64
N LYS A 62 -16.17 -7.77 5.31
CA LYS A 62 -16.64 -6.75 4.37
C LYS A 62 -16.36 -5.34 4.89
N VAL A 63 -16.67 -5.06 6.16
CA VAL A 63 -16.38 -3.77 6.80
C VAL A 63 -14.88 -3.47 6.76
N PHE A 64 -14.04 -4.42 7.14
CA PHE A 64 -12.59 -4.25 7.11
C PHE A 64 -12.07 -3.97 5.70
N ALA A 65 -12.53 -4.74 4.70
CA ALA A 65 -12.14 -4.56 3.31
C ALA A 65 -12.62 -3.23 2.71
N GLN A 66 -13.77 -2.71 3.15
CA GLN A 66 -14.25 -1.39 2.75
C GLN A 66 -13.40 -0.29 3.40
N TYR A 67 -13.20 -0.38 4.72
CA TYR A 67 -12.39 0.56 5.48
C TYR A 67 -10.97 0.69 4.90
N VAL A 68 -10.28 -0.43 4.64
CA VAL A 68 -8.91 -0.42 4.11
C VAL A 68 -8.85 0.29 2.75
N ARG A 69 -9.80 0.01 1.85
CA ARG A 69 -9.85 0.66 0.53
C ARG A 69 -10.13 2.15 0.62
N GLU A 70 -11.03 2.56 1.50
CA GLU A 70 -11.33 3.98 1.72
C GLU A 70 -10.11 4.71 2.30
N PHE A 71 -9.45 4.12 3.30
CA PHE A 71 -8.23 4.67 3.89
C PHE A 71 -7.12 4.80 2.84
N ASP A 72 -6.85 3.74 2.07
CA ASP A 72 -5.80 3.73 1.05
C ASP A 72 -6.09 4.74 -0.08
N SER A 73 -7.36 4.90 -0.47
CA SER A 73 -7.78 5.92 -1.43
C SER A 73 -7.50 7.34 -0.90
N GLN A 74 -7.78 7.60 0.38
CA GLN A 74 -7.48 8.90 1.01
C GLN A 74 -5.98 9.16 1.10
N GLN A 75 -5.18 8.14 1.44
CA GLN A 75 -3.73 8.26 1.44
C GLN A 75 -3.20 8.52 0.04
N ALA A 76 -3.71 7.82 -0.98
CA ALA A 76 -3.31 8.05 -2.37
C ALA A 76 -3.62 9.49 -2.81
N ALA A 77 -4.82 10.00 -2.49
CA ALA A 77 -5.20 11.38 -2.77
C ALA A 77 -4.26 12.38 -2.07
N LYS A 78 -3.94 12.15 -0.80
CA LYS A 78 -3.00 12.99 -0.03
C LYS A 78 -1.61 13.00 -0.68
N ILE A 79 -1.07 11.84 -1.04
CA ILE A 79 0.24 11.72 -1.70
C ILE A 79 0.21 12.46 -3.04
N ASN A 80 -0.84 12.28 -3.83
CA ASN A 80 -0.98 12.91 -5.14
C ASN A 80 -1.08 14.44 -5.06
N SER A 81 -1.62 14.97 -3.96
CA SER A 81 -1.72 16.41 -3.71
C SER A 81 -0.39 17.07 -3.33
N LEU A 82 0.66 16.30 -3.00
CA LEU A 82 1.96 16.87 -2.64
C LEU A 82 2.58 17.59 -3.84
N PRO A 83 3.21 18.78 -3.63
CA PRO A 83 3.61 19.66 -4.72
C PRO A 83 4.86 19.17 -5.47
N THR A 84 5.81 18.54 -4.78
CA THR A 84 7.10 18.14 -5.38
C THR A 84 7.22 16.61 -5.49
N ASP A 85 7.98 16.16 -6.48
CA ASP A 85 8.27 14.73 -6.67
C ASP A 85 9.04 14.13 -5.50
N GLU A 86 9.94 14.89 -4.88
CA GLU A 86 10.68 14.47 -3.69
C GLU A 86 9.75 14.26 -2.48
N MET A 87 8.82 15.20 -2.21
CA MET A 87 7.84 15.04 -1.13
C MET A 87 6.93 13.83 -1.37
N ARG A 88 6.49 13.60 -2.62
CA ARG A 88 5.72 12.41 -2.99
C ARG A 88 6.45 11.11 -2.69
N LEU A 89 7.77 11.06 -2.90
CA LEU A 89 8.58 9.87 -2.67
C LEU A 89 8.96 9.66 -1.20
N VAL A 90 9.39 10.73 -0.51
CA VAL A 90 9.89 10.64 0.87
C VAL A 90 8.73 10.61 1.85
N ASP A 91 7.94 11.69 1.88
CA ASP A 91 6.84 11.83 2.85
C ASP A 91 5.63 11.00 2.44
N GLY A 92 5.31 11.04 1.16
CA GLY A 92 4.16 10.36 0.61
C GLY A 92 4.36 8.84 0.58
N ARG A 93 5.45 8.36 -0.02
CA ARG A 93 5.64 6.92 -0.23
C ARG A 93 6.38 6.25 0.90
N ARG A 94 7.60 6.69 1.26
CA ARG A 94 8.42 5.96 2.26
C ARG A 94 7.76 5.99 3.64
N ASN A 95 7.43 7.18 4.15
CA ASN A 95 6.88 7.31 5.49
C ASN A 95 5.48 6.71 5.61
N ALA A 96 4.57 7.01 4.68
CA ALA A 96 3.23 6.44 4.72
C ALA A 96 3.23 4.91 4.57
N TRP A 97 4.09 4.36 3.71
CA TRP A 97 4.21 2.90 3.55
C TRP A 97 4.74 2.20 4.81
N GLU A 98 5.78 2.74 5.46
CA GLU A 98 6.30 2.17 6.70
C GLU A 98 5.23 2.18 7.80
N ASN A 99 4.48 3.29 7.92
CA ASN A 99 3.42 3.43 8.88
C ASN A 99 2.27 2.45 8.59
N TYR A 100 1.87 2.35 7.33
CA TYR A 100 0.84 1.42 6.88
C TYR A 100 1.22 -0.05 7.10
N ARG A 101 2.48 -0.42 6.87
CA ARG A 101 2.94 -1.79 7.14
C ARG A 101 2.89 -2.14 8.62
N LYS A 102 3.24 -1.19 9.49
CA LYS A 102 3.15 -1.36 10.94
C LYS A 102 1.70 -1.53 11.38
N SER A 103 0.78 -0.71 10.89
CA SER A 103 -0.65 -0.84 11.19
C SER A 103 -1.23 -2.16 10.65
N ALA A 104 -0.88 -2.54 9.42
CA ALA A 104 -1.32 -3.82 8.83
C ALA A 104 -0.82 -5.03 9.65
N SER A 105 0.41 -5.00 10.14
CA SER A 105 0.95 -6.05 11.02
C SER A 105 0.19 -6.13 12.36
N PHE A 106 -0.09 -4.98 12.97
CA PHE A 106 -0.91 -4.91 14.19
C PHE A 106 -2.31 -5.48 13.95
N LEU A 107 -2.97 -5.07 12.87
CA LEU A 107 -4.32 -5.52 12.52
C LEU A 107 -4.35 -7.01 12.18
N ASN A 108 -3.30 -7.55 11.56
CA ASN A 108 -3.18 -8.98 11.34
C ASN A 108 -3.25 -9.78 12.64
N GLN A 109 -2.67 -9.25 13.73
CA GLN A 109 -2.76 -9.89 15.05
C GLN A 109 -4.15 -9.73 15.68
N ALA A 110 -4.76 -8.54 15.56
CA ALA A 110 -6.11 -8.31 16.06
C ALA A 110 -7.16 -9.19 15.34
N PHE A 111 -6.94 -9.48 14.06
CA PHE A 111 -7.81 -10.32 13.23
C PHE A 111 -7.37 -11.79 13.19
N ARG A 112 -6.48 -12.23 14.08
CA ARG A 112 -5.91 -13.58 14.07
C ARG A 112 -6.97 -14.69 14.07
N VAL A 113 -8.06 -14.56 14.83
CA VAL A 113 -9.15 -15.56 14.85
C VAL A 113 -9.79 -15.70 13.47
N MET A 114 -10.06 -14.57 12.80
CA MET A 114 -10.61 -14.56 11.45
C MET A 114 -9.63 -15.20 10.47
N ASN A 115 -8.35 -14.82 10.52
CA ASN A 115 -7.31 -15.33 9.63
C ASN A 115 -7.07 -16.84 9.80
N GLN A 116 -7.10 -17.36 11.04
CA GLN A 116 -6.77 -18.76 11.32
C GLN A 116 -7.95 -19.71 11.13
N HIS A 117 -9.18 -19.23 11.28
CA HIS A 117 -10.35 -20.10 11.31
C HIS A 117 -11.40 -19.74 10.28
N TRP A 118 -11.77 -18.47 10.14
CA TRP A 118 -12.86 -18.08 9.26
C TRP A 118 -12.41 -18.06 7.79
N VAL A 119 -11.30 -17.39 7.46
CA VAL A 119 -10.78 -17.27 6.09
C VAL A 119 -10.49 -18.63 5.44
N PRO A 120 -9.76 -19.58 6.06
CA PRO A 120 -9.47 -20.87 5.45
C PRO A 120 -10.74 -21.67 5.19
N ARG A 121 -11.66 -21.71 6.17
CA ARG A 121 -12.96 -22.40 6.00
C ARG A 121 -13.76 -21.83 4.85
N CYS A 122 -13.73 -20.50 4.65
CA CYS A 122 -14.47 -19.87 3.56
C CYS A 122 -13.87 -20.26 2.21
N ASN A 123 -12.54 -20.25 2.11
CA ASN A 123 -11.83 -20.68 0.92
C ASN A 123 -12.07 -22.15 0.59
N ASP A 124 -12.11 -23.02 1.60
CA ASP A 124 -12.41 -24.45 1.40
C ASP A 124 -13.85 -24.65 0.95
N ALA A 125 -14.82 -23.95 1.56
CA ALA A 125 -16.22 -23.97 1.12
C ALA A 125 -16.39 -23.48 -0.34
N MET A 126 -15.60 -22.49 -0.78
CA MET A 126 -15.60 -22.05 -2.18
C MET A 126 -15.02 -23.11 -3.11
N LYS A 127 -13.89 -23.75 -2.74
CA LYS A 127 -13.29 -24.82 -3.54
C LYS A 127 -14.23 -26.01 -3.72
N GLU A 128 -14.97 -26.39 -2.67
CA GLU A 128 -15.94 -27.48 -2.77
C GLU A 128 -17.10 -27.14 -3.71
N LYS A 129 -17.62 -25.89 -3.68
CA LYS A 129 -18.62 -25.43 -4.65
C LYS A 129 -18.10 -25.42 -6.08
N ALA A 130 -16.84 -25.03 -6.27
CA ALA A 130 -16.19 -25.04 -7.58
C ALA A 130 -16.08 -26.48 -8.15
N LYS A 131 -15.70 -27.46 -7.32
CA LYS A 131 -15.66 -28.89 -7.71
C LYS A 131 -17.04 -29.42 -8.10
N GLN A 132 -18.11 -28.89 -7.53
CA GLN A 132 -19.49 -29.26 -7.85
C GLN A 132 -20.01 -28.59 -9.13
N GLY A 133 -19.17 -27.85 -9.86
CA GLY A 133 -19.56 -27.15 -11.09
C GLY A 133 -20.49 -25.96 -10.84
N GLN A 134 -20.66 -25.53 -9.59
CA GLN A 134 -21.48 -24.38 -9.22
C GLN A 134 -20.66 -23.07 -9.26
N GLU A 135 -19.70 -22.93 -10.19
CA GLU A 135 -18.87 -21.73 -10.29
C GLU A 135 -19.67 -20.53 -10.82
N SER A 136 -19.95 -19.56 -9.95
CA SER A 136 -20.24 -18.18 -10.35
C SER A 136 -18.94 -17.41 -10.59
N PRO A 137 -18.88 -16.48 -11.57
CA PRO A 137 -17.74 -15.58 -11.77
C PRO A 137 -17.31 -14.81 -10.51
N GLU A 138 -18.26 -14.52 -9.61
CA GLU A 138 -18.00 -13.83 -8.34
C GLU A 138 -17.38 -14.74 -7.27
N GLN A 139 -17.47 -16.06 -7.42
CA GLN A 139 -16.91 -17.06 -6.51
C GLN A 139 -15.43 -17.38 -6.79
N LYS A 140 -14.80 -16.78 -7.81
CA LYS A 140 -13.34 -16.89 -8.00
C LYS A 140 -12.52 -16.04 -7.04
N LYS A 141 -13.16 -15.25 -6.17
CA LYS A 141 -12.44 -14.40 -5.21
C LYS A 141 -12.04 -15.20 -3.98
N THR A 142 -10.75 -15.52 -3.87
CA THR A 142 -10.14 -16.06 -2.65
C THR A 142 -10.22 -15.02 -1.53
N TYR A 143 -10.70 -15.43 -0.35
CA TYR A 143 -10.59 -14.62 0.85
C TYR A 143 -9.13 -14.53 1.28
N LEU A 144 -8.66 -13.30 1.44
CA LEU A 144 -7.31 -12.96 1.90
C LEU A 144 -7.31 -12.77 3.41
N ASP A 145 -6.21 -13.12 4.08
CA ASP A 145 -5.99 -12.69 5.47
C ASP A 145 -5.88 -11.16 5.57
N ALA A 146 -6.00 -10.63 6.79
CA ALA A 146 -6.02 -9.19 7.01
C ALA A 146 -4.75 -8.48 6.51
N TYR A 147 -3.56 -9.06 6.70
CA TYR A 147 -2.31 -8.47 6.23
C TYR A 147 -2.28 -8.40 4.70
N THR A 148 -2.58 -9.52 4.04
CA THR A 148 -2.59 -9.65 2.58
C THR A 148 -3.64 -8.73 1.96
N MET A 149 -4.80 -8.58 2.61
CA MET A 149 -5.82 -7.61 2.20
C MET A 149 -5.27 -6.17 2.21
N CYS A 150 -4.59 -5.75 3.27
CA CYS A 150 -3.93 -4.43 3.32
C CYS A 150 -2.87 -4.29 2.21
N MET A 151 -1.99 -5.27 2.03
CA MET A 151 -0.92 -5.18 1.02
C MET A 151 -1.48 -5.09 -0.41
N THR A 152 -2.54 -5.86 -0.70
CA THR A 152 -3.19 -5.85 -2.03
C THR A 152 -3.94 -4.56 -2.28
N ALA A 153 -4.70 -4.06 -1.30
CA ALA A 153 -5.39 -2.77 -1.41
C ALA A 153 -4.42 -1.61 -1.62
N TRP A 154 -3.35 -1.54 -0.82
CA TRP A 154 -2.30 -0.51 -1.00
C TRP A 154 -1.67 -0.58 -2.38
N LYS A 155 -1.37 -1.79 -2.86
CA LYS A 155 -0.83 -1.99 -4.21
C LYS A 155 -1.77 -1.43 -5.28
N GLU A 156 -3.06 -1.78 -5.20
CA GLU A 156 -4.08 -1.34 -6.15
C GLU A 156 -4.23 0.19 -6.16
N GLU A 157 -4.38 0.83 -5.00
CA GLU A 157 -4.57 2.28 -4.90
C GLU A 157 -3.31 3.07 -5.31
N MET A 158 -2.15 2.66 -4.82
CA MET A 158 -0.91 3.44 -4.98
C MET A 158 -0.20 3.19 -6.31
N PHE A 159 -0.33 2.01 -6.88
CA PHE A 159 0.39 1.66 -8.12
C PHE A 159 -0.51 1.46 -9.31
N GLU A 160 -1.74 0.97 -9.12
CA GLU A 160 -2.61 0.63 -10.26
C GLU A 160 -3.57 1.78 -10.64
N LYS A 161 -4.10 2.50 -9.64
CA LYS A 161 -4.97 3.66 -9.88
C LYS A 161 -4.18 4.95 -10.05
N THR A 162 -3.11 5.12 -9.27
CA THR A 162 -2.21 6.28 -9.34
C THR A 162 -1.13 6.12 -10.42
N LYS A 163 -1.36 5.25 -11.41
CA LYS A 163 -0.38 4.88 -12.45
C LYS A 163 0.33 6.11 -13.01
N ASN A 164 1.64 5.98 -13.10
CA ASN A 164 2.58 6.98 -13.63
C ASN A 164 2.98 8.11 -12.68
N LEU A 165 2.22 8.50 -11.65
CA LEU A 165 2.65 9.62 -10.81
C LEU A 165 3.91 9.25 -10.01
N ILE A 166 3.82 8.22 -9.16
CA ILE A 166 4.93 7.77 -8.32
C ILE A 166 6.11 7.29 -9.16
N SER A 167 5.85 6.55 -10.25
CA SER A 167 6.90 6.07 -11.16
C SER A 167 7.60 7.24 -11.87
N ASN A 168 6.87 8.28 -12.26
CA ASN A 168 7.47 9.48 -12.85
C ASN A 168 8.26 10.27 -11.82
N SER A 169 7.73 10.47 -10.62
CA SER A 169 8.47 11.13 -9.54
C SER A 169 9.78 10.41 -9.26
N ALA A 170 9.75 9.07 -9.14
CA ALA A 170 10.97 8.26 -8.97
C ALA A 170 11.96 8.45 -10.11
N ARG A 171 11.47 8.43 -11.36
CA ARG A 171 12.31 8.65 -12.55
C ARG A 171 12.92 10.05 -12.58
N VAL A 172 12.18 11.08 -12.19
CA VAL A 172 12.66 12.47 -12.12
C VAL A 172 13.74 12.59 -11.04
N SER A 173 13.51 12.06 -9.84
CA SER A 173 14.50 12.08 -8.76
C SER A 173 15.78 11.34 -9.14
N MET A 174 15.69 10.15 -9.74
CA MET A 174 16.89 9.42 -10.20
C MET A 174 17.69 10.20 -11.26
N LYS A 175 17.02 10.93 -12.16
CA LYS A 175 17.70 11.78 -13.14
C LYS A 175 18.41 12.96 -12.47
N ALA A 176 17.75 13.62 -11.52
CA ALA A 176 18.32 14.72 -10.78
C ALA A 176 19.56 14.30 -9.99
N GLU A 177 19.53 13.13 -9.34
CA GLU A 177 20.69 12.56 -8.62
C GLU A 177 21.88 12.31 -9.56
N VAL A 178 21.63 11.78 -10.75
CA VAL A 178 22.68 11.55 -11.76
C VAL A 178 23.25 12.88 -12.27
N GLU A 179 22.41 13.86 -12.58
CA GLU A 179 22.85 15.19 -13.04
C GLU A 179 23.66 15.92 -11.97
N GLN A 180 23.25 15.81 -10.71
CA GLN A 180 24.00 16.36 -9.57
C GLN A 180 25.37 15.69 -9.44
N ALA A 181 25.44 14.35 -9.48
CA ALA A 181 26.70 13.62 -9.37
C ALA A 181 27.68 13.96 -10.52
N ILE A 182 27.18 14.12 -11.75
CA ILE A 182 27.98 14.58 -12.89
C ILE A 182 28.53 15.98 -12.63
N THR A 183 27.68 16.90 -12.14
CA THR A 183 28.06 18.28 -11.85
C THR A 183 29.14 18.36 -10.77
N GLU A 184 29.00 17.59 -9.69
CA GLU A 184 29.99 17.48 -8.61
C GLU A 184 31.33 16.95 -9.14
N HIS A 185 31.30 15.92 -10.00
CA HIS A 185 32.50 15.37 -10.62
C HIS A 185 33.21 16.37 -11.54
N LEU A 186 32.45 17.08 -12.39
CA LEU A 186 32.99 18.13 -13.25
C LEU A 186 33.63 19.27 -12.45
N ASN A 187 32.99 19.68 -11.36
CA ASN A 187 33.55 20.69 -10.45
C ASN A 187 34.85 20.22 -9.78
N ALA A 188 34.91 18.96 -9.34
CA ALA A 188 36.11 18.36 -8.76
C ALA A 188 37.27 18.31 -9.77
N LEU A 189 36.99 17.93 -11.02
CA LEU A 189 37.99 17.94 -12.10
C LEU A 189 38.50 19.35 -12.39
N GLN A 190 37.62 20.35 -12.39
CA GLN A 190 38.02 21.75 -12.60
C GLN A 190 38.94 22.26 -11.48
N VAL A 191 38.65 21.91 -10.22
CA VAL A 191 39.52 22.23 -9.07
C VAL A 191 40.87 21.55 -9.20
N PHE A 192 40.90 20.28 -9.60
CA PHE A 192 42.14 19.53 -9.82
C PHE A 192 42.99 20.18 -10.92
N LEU A 193 42.41 20.46 -12.10
CA LEU A 193 43.09 21.12 -13.21
C LEU A 193 43.67 22.49 -12.83
N ASN A 194 42.93 23.26 -12.04
CA ASN A 194 43.40 24.53 -11.50
C ASN A 194 44.62 24.36 -10.58
N LYS A 195 44.66 23.29 -9.79
CA LYS A 195 45.76 23.00 -8.85
C LYS A 195 47.03 22.54 -9.55
N VAL A 196 46.92 21.80 -10.66
CA VAL A 196 48.08 21.32 -11.44
C VAL A 196 48.59 22.33 -12.48
N GLY A 197 48.03 23.54 -12.53
CA GLY A 197 48.52 24.62 -13.41
C GLY A 197 48.17 24.46 -14.89
N LEU A 198 47.28 23.52 -15.26
CA LEU A 198 46.87 23.26 -16.65
C LEU A 198 45.80 24.25 -17.17
N LYS A 199 45.88 25.52 -16.78
CA LYS A 199 44.85 26.53 -17.09
C LYS A 199 44.80 26.98 -18.56
N SER A 200 45.85 26.78 -19.38
CA SER A 200 45.98 27.53 -20.64
C SER A 200 45.28 26.95 -21.86
N THR A 201 44.69 25.74 -21.82
CA THR A 201 44.17 25.08 -23.05
C THR A 201 42.69 24.68 -23.04
N CYS A 202 41.98 24.67 -21.90
CA CYS A 202 40.61 24.10 -21.83
C CYS A 202 39.43 25.09 -22.02
N ASN A 203 39.65 26.41 -22.05
CA ASN A 203 38.53 27.37 -22.15
C ASN A 203 37.82 27.39 -23.53
N LYS A 204 38.34 26.67 -24.54
CA LYS A 204 37.73 26.62 -25.89
C LYS A 204 36.74 25.48 -26.12
N VAL A 205 36.59 24.53 -25.19
CA VAL A 205 35.79 23.30 -25.42
C VAL A 205 34.43 23.33 -24.71
N ILE A 206 34.23 24.16 -23.69
CA ILE A 206 33.03 24.08 -22.81
C ILE A 206 31.90 25.05 -23.24
N SER A 207 32.09 25.94 -24.23
CA SER A 207 31.12 26.99 -24.58
C SER A 207 30.06 26.63 -25.65
N LYS A 208 29.90 25.35 -26.01
CA LYS A 208 28.78 24.95 -26.89
C LYS A 208 27.75 24.10 -26.14
N PRO A 209 26.55 24.63 -25.83
CA PRO A 209 25.44 23.77 -25.42
C PRO A 209 25.10 22.87 -26.61
N ALA A 210 25.30 21.57 -26.45
CA ALA A 210 24.96 20.57 -27.45
C ALA A 210 23.43 20.46 -27.57
N THR A 211 22.83 21.20 -28.50
CA THR A 211 21.45 21.00 -28.97
C THR A 211 21.30 19.84 -29.95
N CYS A 212 22.16 18.81 -29.87
CA CYS A 212 22.12 17.65 -30.75
C CYS A 212 22.30 16.37 -29.94
N CYS A 213 21.20 15.82 -29.43
CA CYS A 213 21.01 14.37 -29.30
C CYS A 213 19.52 14.07 -29.07
N ASN A 214 18.74 14.39 -30.10
CA ASN A 214 17.41 13.82 -30.29
C ASN A 214 17.57 12.78 -31.40
N LYS A 215 17.70 11.50 -31.00
CA LYS A 215 17.61 10.23 -31.77
C LYS A 215 18.67 9.24 -31.25
N SER A 216 18.18 8.03 -30.94
CA SER A 216 18.95 6.83 -30.59
C SER A 216 19.35 6.66 -29.12
N PHE A 217 18.35 6.55 -28.24
CA PHE A 217 18.41 5.63 -27.10
C PHE A 217 17.17 4.72 -27.14
N ILE A 218 17.12 3.90 -28.18
CA ILE A 218 16.33 2.67 -28.21
C ILE A 218 17.37 1.57 -28.36
N PHE A 219 17.78 0.95 -27.24
CA PHE A 219 18.06 -0.49 -27.17
C PHE A 219 18.34 -0.90 -25.72
N LEU A 220 17.88 -2.10 -25.37
CA LEU A 220 18.01 -2.84 -24.11
C LEU A 220 17.04 -2.47 -22.97
N MET A 221 15.79 -2.91 -23.14
CA MET A 221 15.02 -3.61 -22.08
C MET A 221 14.04 -4.56 -22.78
N THR A 222 14.52 -5.75 -23.13
CA THR A 222 13.68 -6.93 -23.34
C THR A 222 14.40 -8.12 -22.70
N PHE A 223 13.61 -8.87 -21.90
CA PHE A 223 13.93 -9.95 -20.97
C PHE A 223 14.42 -9.54 -19.58
#